data_AF-F7NW19-F1
#
_entry.id   AF-F7NW19-F1
#
_cell.length_a   1.000
_cell.length_b   1.000
_cell.length_c   1.000
_cell.angle_alpha   90.00
_cell.angle_beta   90.00
_cell.angle_gamma   90.00
#
_symmetry.space_group_name_H-M   'P 1'
#
loop_
_entity.id
_entity.type
_entity.pdbx_description
1 polymer ?
#
loop_
_entity_poly.entity_id
_entity_poly.type
_entity_poly.pdbx_seq_one_letter_code
_entity_poly.pdbx_strand_id
1 'polypeptide(L)'
;METLQQFLAAFTEAWQQADLVFLVVFGLLFLIVWFLPSLLALALNRQHAAKIALLNIPAGFSWIAWVALVVWAVTGKLGDKLAAKASLKPVA
;
A
#
# COMPACT_ATOMS: atom_id res chain seq x y z
N MET A 1 -26.02 -15.74 15.71
CA MET A 1 -26.06 -16.55 14.48
C MET A 1 -26.77 -15.81 13.35
N GLU A 2 -27.88 -15.14 13.60
CA GLU A 2 -28.62 -14.35 12.59
C GLU A 2 -27.80 -13.23 11.93
N THR A 3 -26.98 -12.49 12.71
CA THR A 3 -26.13 -11.41 12.16
C THR A 3 -25.12 -11.90 11.13
N LEU A 4 -24.46 -13.03 11.37
CA LEU A 4 -23.50 -13.63 10.44
C LEU A 4 -24.21 -14.11 9.17
N GLN A 5 -25.39 -14.71 9.30
CA GLN A 5 -26.20 -15.13 8.16
C GLN A 5 -26.64 -13.94 7.31
N GLN A 6 -27.04 -12.85 7.94
CA GLN A 6 -27.40 -11.61 7.25
C GLN A 6 -26.21 -11.01 6.49
N PHE A 7 -25.02 -10.99 7.09
CA PHE A 7 -23.79 -10.54 6.40
C PHE A 7 -23.44 -11.43 5.20
N LEU A 8 -23.50 -12.76 5.36
CA LEU A 8 -23.23 -13.70 4.28
C LEU A 8 -24.24 -13.59 3.15
N ALA A 9 -25.53 -13.41 3.47
CA ALA A 9 -26.58 -13.20 2.49
C ALA A 9 -26.33 -11.91 1.68
N ALA A 10 -26.06 -10.80 2.35
CA ALA A 10 -25.76 -9.52 1.69
C ALA A 10 -24.50 -9.61 0.79
N PHE A 11 -23.45 -10.30 1.24
CA PHE A 11 -22.25 -10.52 0.44
C PHE A 11 -22.53 -11.39 -0.79
N THR A 12 -23.29 -12.48 -0.61
CA THR A 12 -23.64 -13.40 -1.70
C THR A 12 -24.49 -12.70 -2.75
N GLU A 13 -25.46 -11.90 -2.32
CA GLU A 13 -26.31 -11.11 -3.20
C GLU A 13 -25.50 -10.09 -4.02
N ALA A 14 -24.58 -9.36 -3.37
CA ALA A 14 -23.66 -8.45 -4.05
C ALA A 14 -22.78 -9.16 -5.09
N TRP A 15 -22.34 -10.39 -4.80
CA TRP A 15 -21.54 -11.19 -5.74
C TRP A 15 -22.38 -11.72 -6.91
N GLN A 16 -23.62 -12.13 -6.69
CA GLN A 16 -24.52 -12.61 -7.75
C GLN A 16 -24.94 -11.49 -8.72
N GLN A 17 -25.00 -10.25 -8.22
CA GLN A 17 -25.32 -9.07 -9.03
C GLN A 17 -24.08 -8.39 -9.63
N ALA A 18 -22.88 -8.94 -9.38
CA ALA A 18 -21.64 -8.35 -9.89
C ALA A 18 -21.57 -8.44 -11.41
N ASP A 19 -21.69 -7.29 -12.07
CA ASP A 19 -21.51 -7.17 -13.50
C ASP A 19 -20.03 -6.88 -13.85
N LEU A 20 -19.71 -6.92 -15.14
CA LEU A 20 -18.33 -6.74 -15.61
C LEU A 20 -17.76 -5.38 -15.20
N VAL A 21 -18.58 -4.32 -15.24
CA VAL A 21 -18.17 -2.97 -14.83
C VAL A 21 -17.83 -2.95 -13.33
N PHE A 22 -18.70 -3.51 -12.48
CA PHE A 22 -18.43 -3.61 -11.05
C PHE A 22 -17.12 -4.34 -10.76
N LEU A 23 -16.90 -5.50 -11.39
CA LEU A 23 -15.67 -6.28 -11.22
C LEU A 23 -14.42 -5.52 -11.65
N VAL A 24 -14.47 -4.80 -12.77
CA VAL A 24 -13.35 -4.00 -13.27
C VAL A 24 -13.05 -2.84 -12.33
N VAL A 25 -14.07 -2.08 -11.91
CA VAL A 25 -13.91 -0.95 -11.00
C VAL A 25 -13.41 -1.41 -9.64
N PHE A 26 -14.01 -2.47 -9.09
CA PHE A 26 -13.57 -3.06 -7.83
C PHE A 26 -12.13 -3.57 -7.93
N GLY A 27 -11.78 -4.28 -9.00
CA GLY A 27 -10.42 -4.77 -9.23
C GLY A 27 -9.39 -3.63 -9.33
N LEU A 28 -9.73 -2.54 -10.03
CA LEU A 28 -8.87 -1.36 -10.12
C LEU A 28 -8.70 -0.68 -8.76
N LEU A 29 -9.78 -0.44 -8.02
CA LEU A 29 -9.72 0.15 -6.67
C LEU A 29 -8.93 -0.74 -5.72
N PHE A 30 -9.15 -2.05 -5.77
CA PHE A 30 -8.40 -3.02 -4.99
C PHE A 30 -6.91 -2.95 -5.31
N LEU A 31 -6.52 -2.91 -6.59
CA LEU A 31 -5.12 -2.77 -6.98
C LEU A 31 -4.51 -1.44 -6.52
N ILE A 32 -5.25 -0.33 -6.62
CA ILE A 32 -4.78 0.98 -6.15
C ILE A 32 -4.52 0.95 -4.64
N VAL A 33 -5.43 0.37 -3.86
CA VAL A 33 -5.26 0.24 -2.40
C VAL A 33 -4.13 -0.73 -2.07
N TRP A 34 -4.08 -1.88 -2.74
CA TRP A 34 -3.04 -2.90 -2.52
C TRP A 34 -1.63 -2.34 -2.83
N PHE A 35 -1.49 -1.57 -3.91
CA PHE A 35 -0.25 -0.93 -4.34
C PHE A 35 -0.07 0.51 -3.86
N LEU A 36 -0.88 0.96 -2.91
CA LEU A 36 -0.79 2.31 -2.34
C LEU A 36 0.62 2.67 -1.82
N PRO A 37 1.37 1.79 -1.11
CA PRO A 37 2.72 2.12 -0.65
C PRO A 37 3.67 2.37 -1.82
N SER A 38 3.52 1.60 -2.90
CA SER A 38 4.33 1.72 -4.12
C SER A 38 4.01 3.01 -4.87
N LEU A 39 2.72 3.37 -4.96
CA LEU A 39 2.27 4.63 -5.56
C LEU A 39 2.79 5.85 -4.77
N LEU A 40 2.70 5.80 -3.45
CA LEU A 40 3.25 6.84 -2.57
C LEU A 40 4.76 6.97 -2.74
N ALA A 41 5.48 5.85 -2.84
CA ALA A 41 6.91 5.85 -3.05
C ALA A 41 7.30 6.43 -4.42
N LEU A 42 6.55 6.13 -5.49
CA LEU A 42 6.78 6.74 -6.81
C LEU A 42 6.61 8.28 -6.79
N ALA A 43 5.68 8.80 -5.98
CA ALA A 43 5.47 10.25 -5.86
C ALA A 43 6.51 10.92 -4.94
N LEU A 44 6.73 10.37 -3.75
CA LEU A 44 7.47 11.02 -2.66
C LEU A 44 8.92 10.53 -2.51
N ASN A 45 9.21 9.30 -2.94
CA ASN A 45 10.46 8.60 -2.68
C ASN A 45 10.96 7.77 -3.87
N ARG A 46 11.07 8.42 -5.04
CA ARG A 46 11.45 7.79 -6.33
C ARG A 46 12.70 6.91 -6.26
N GLN A 47 13.64 7.25 -5.39
CA GLN A 47 14.89 6.50 -5.20
C GLN A 47 14.67 5.11 -4.59
N HIS A 48 13.74 4.98 -3.65
CA HIS A 48 13.43 3.70 -2.99
C HIS A 48 12.16 3.03 -3.55
N ALA A 49 11.49 3.66 -4.52
CA ALA A 49 10.24 3.17 -5.10
C ALA A 49 10.32 1.74 -5.65
N ALA A 50 11.41 1.38 -6.34
CA ALA A 50 11.60 0.02 -6.86
C ALA A 50 11.71 -1.03 -5.74
N LYS A 51 12.37 -0.68 -4.62
CA LYS A 51 12.51 -1.58 -3.46
C LYS A 51 11.17 -1.76 -2.75
N ILE A 52 10.44 -0.66 -2.55
CA ILE A 52 9.11 -0.68 -1.94
C ILE A 52 8.14 -1.50 -2.80
N ALA A 53 8.16 -1.35 -4.12
CA ALA A 53 7.33 -2.13 -5.02
C ALA A 53 7.61 -3.64 -4.95
N LEU A 54 8.89 -4.03 -4.87
CA LEU A 54 9.28 -5.43 -4.71
C LEU A 54 8.80 -6.01 -3.37
N LEU A 55 8.97 -5.25 -2.29
CA LEU A 55 8.51 -5.63 -0.94
C LEU A 55 6.99 -5.62 -0.79
N ASN A 56 6.28 -4.86 -1.63
CA ASN A 56 4.83 -4.79 -1.57
C ASN A 56 4.15 -6.12 -1.94
N ILE A 57 4.80 -6.95 -2.75
CA ILE A 57 4.29 -8.28 -3.14
C ILE A 57 4.12 -9.19 -1.91
N PRO A 58 5.16 -9.42 -1.07
CA PRO A 58 4.99 -10.16 0.17
C PRO A 58 4.29 -9.35 1.28
N ALA A 59 4.42 -8.02 1.30
CA ALA A 59 3.78 -7.20 2.34
C ALA A 59 2.26 -7.20 2.27
N GLY A 60 1.66 -7.47 1.10
CA GLY A 60 0.22 -7.65 0.98
C GLY A 60 -0.36 -8.78 1.86
N PHE A 61 0.47 -9.74 2.29
CA PHE A 61 0.05 -10.81 3.20
C PHE A 61 0.05 -10.38 4.69
N SER A 62 0.64 -9.23 5.03
CA SER A 62 0.77 -8.77 6.41
C SER A 62 0.41 -7.29 6.54
N TRP A 63 -0.63 -7.00 7.32
CA TRP A 63 -1.08 -5.64 7.59
C TRP A 63 0.05 -4.75 8.15
N ILE A 64 0.87 -5.30 9.05
CA ILE A 64 1.99 -4.57 9.66
C ILE A 64 3.06 -4.23 8.61
N ALA A 65 3.41 -5.18 7.74
CA ALA A 65 4.39 -4.95 6.68
C ALA A 65 3.88 -3.91 5.69
N TRP A 66 2.60 -3.98 5.32
CA TRP A 66 1.97 -3.02 4.42
C TRP A 66 2.01 -1.59 5.00
N VAL A 67 1.64 -1.41 6.28
CA VAL A 67 1.71 -0.10 6.95
C VAL A 67 3.15 0.40 7.08
N ALA A 68 4.12 -0.47 7.39
CA ALA A 68 5.52 -0.09 7.46
C ALA A 68 6.05 0.43 6.12
N LEU A 69 5.64 -0.17 5.00
CA LEU A 69 5.96 0.32 3.66
C LEU A 69 5.33 1.68 3.37
N VAL A 70 4.10 1.95 3.82
CA VAL A 70 3.47 3.27 3.68
C VAL A 70 4.30 4.33 4.42
N VAL A 71 4.68 4.06 5.67
CA VAL A 71 5.51 4.99 6.45
C VAL A 71 6.85 5.22 5.76
N TRP A 72 7.51 4.17 5.28
CA TRP A 72 8.79 4.28 4.58
C TRP A 72 8.68 5.02 3.24
N ALA A 73 7.59 4.83 2.51
CA ALA A 73 7.30 5.56 1.28
C ALA A 73 7.20 7.07 1.52
N VAL A 74 6.62 7.50 2.64
CA VAL A 74 6.46 8.92 2.98
C VAL A 74 7.74 9.51 3.60
N THR A 75 8.43 8.76 4.46
CA THR A 75 9.54 9.29 5.28
C THR A 75 10.94 9.08 4.68
N GLY A 76 11.12 8.15 3.74
CA GLY A 76 12.46 7.75 3.29
C GLY A 76 13.30 8.89 2.69
N LYS A 77 12.68 9.80 1.94
CA LYS A 77 13.38 10.97 1.36
C LYS A 77 13.89 11.96 2.41
N LEU A 78 13.24 12.04 3.57
CA LEU A 78 13.70 12.87 4.69
C LEU A 78 14.91 12.22 5.38
N GLY A 79 14.89 10.90 5.54
CA GLY A 79 16.02 10.12 6.05
C GLY A 79 17.30 10.34 5.23
N ASP A 80 17.21 10.27 3.91
CA ASP A 80 18.36 10.48 3.02
C ASP A 80 18.95 11.90 3.13
N LYS A 81 18.09 12.93 3.26
CA LYS A 81 18.53 14.32 3.44
C LYS A 81 19.23 14.54 4.78
N LEU A 82 18.75 13.90 5.85
CA LEU A 82 19.35 13.98 7.17
C LEU A 82 20.68 13.23 7.21
N ALA A 83 20.74 12.04 6.60
CA ALA A 83 21.97 11.26 6.47
C ALA A 83 23.06 12.05 5.70
N ALA A 84 22.70 12.67 4.58
CA ALA A 84 23.61 13.52 3.82
C ALA A 84 24.10 14.74 4.61
N LYS A 85 23.23 15.39 5.41
CA LYS A 85 23.64 16.49 6.30
C LYS A 85 24.56 16.03 7.43
N ALA A 86 24.34 14.83 7.98
CA ALA A 86 25.19 14.27 9.03
C ALA A 86 26.60 13.92 8.49
N SER A 87 26.70 13.36 7.29
CA SER A 87 28.00 13.04 6.67
C SER A 87 28.81 14.27 6.25
N LEU A 88 28.14 15.41 6.03
CA LEU A 88 28.78 16.68 5.64
C LEU A 88 29.31 17.50 6.82
N LYS A 89 29.13 17.05 8.07
CA LYS A 89 29.72 17.72 9.24
C LYS A 89 31.04 17.02 9.58
N PRO A 90 32.20 17.46 9.05
CA PRO A 90 33.47 17.01 9.59
C PRO A 90 33.53 17.45 11.05
N VAL A 91 33.92 16.52 11.94
CA VAL A 91 34.31 16.85 13.30
C VAL A 91 35.64 17.59 13.17
N ALA A 92 35.60 18.91 13.28
CA ALA A 92 36.77 19.77 13.38
C ALA A 92 37.37 19.68 14.79
#